data_AF-A0A0F0GVY9-F1
#
_entry.id   AF-A0A0F0GVY9-F1
#
_cell.length_a   1.000
_cell.length_b   1.000
_cell.length_c   1.000
_cell.angle_alpha   90.00
_cell.angle_beta   90.00
_cell.angle_gamma   90.00
#
_symmetry.space_group_name_H-M   'P 1'
#
loop_
_entity.id
_entity.type
_entity.pdbx_description
1 polymer ?
#
loop_
_entity_poly.entity_id
_entity_poly.type
_entity_poly.pdbx_seq_one_letter_code
_entity_poly.pdbx_strand_id
1 'polypeptide(L)'
;KDFDLTPNRVGVVLSSGEVTVKEGDLFAGWVGQMNGAKDVELAAGRIGVLRENGSLVVKDGTLWSSWTEQTGDVANFEMTNNRIGVVLT
;
A
#
# COMPACT_ATOMS: atom_id res chain seq x y z
N LYS A 1 -11.74 -4.15 -0.29
CA LYS A 1 -11.55 -2.84 -0.95
C LYS A 1 -11.47 -1.83 0.15
N ASP A 2 -10.51 -0.93 0.01
CA ASP A 2 -9.83 -0.33 1.14
C ASP A 2 -9.24 1.02 0.71
N PHE A 3 -8.95 1.88 1.68
CA PHE A 3 -8.29 3.16 1.49
C PHE A 3 -7.52 3.55 2.75
N ASP A 4 -6.43 4.29 2.57
CA ASP A 4 -5.67 4.85 3.68
C ASP A 4 -5.09 6.23 3.34
N LEU A 5 -4.75 7.00 4.38
CA LEU A 5 -4.39 8.41 4.32
C LEU A 5 -3.16 8.70 5.19
N THR A 6 -2.22 9.45 4.62
CA THR A 6 -1.20 10.17 5.38
C THR A 6 -1.36 11.67 5.13
N PRO A 7 -0.64 12.55 5.85
CA PRO A 7 -0.72 13.99 5.59
C PRO A 7 -0.46 14.40 4.13
N ASN A 8 0.32 13.60 3.38
CA ASN A 8 0.73 13.92 2.01
C ASN A 8 0.23 12.91 0.96
N ARG A 9 -0.46 11.83 1.34
CA ARG A 9 -0.88 10.76 0.41
C ARG A 9 -2.29 10.27 0.67
N VAL A 10 -2.96 9.90 -0.41
CA VAL A 10 -4.21 9.14 -0.41
C VAL A 10 -3.99 7.86 -1.22
N GLY A 11 -4.29 6.71 -0.65
CA GLY A 11 -4.22 5.40 -1.29
C GLY A 11 -5.59 4.75 -1.34
N VAL A 12 -5.92 4.09 -2.45
CA VAL A 12 -7.21 3.41 -2.63
C VAL A 12 -7.00 2.11 -3.39
N VAL A 13 -7.67 1.04 -2.94
CA VAL A 13 -7.84 -0.21 -3.70
C VAL A 13 -9.16 -0.16 -4.47
N LEU A 14 -9.06 -0.05 -5.79
CA LEU A 14 -10.20 -0.01 -6.70
C LEU A 14 -10.94 -1.35 -6.75
N SER A 15 -12.12 -1.33 -7.38
CA SER A 15 -12.91 -2.55 -7.57
C SER A 15 -12.24 -3.61 -8.44
N SER A 16 -11.30 -3.20 -9.27
CA SER A 16 -10.46 -4.06 -10.10
C SER A 16 -9.33 -4.75 -9.33
N GLY A 17 -9.11 -4.38 -8.05
CA GLY A 17 -7.91 -4.79 -7.30
C GLY A 17 -6.67 -3.94 -7.63
N GLU A 18 -6.82 -2.84 -8.38
CA GLU A 18 -5.73 -1.88 -8.61
C GLU A 18 -5.58 -0.94 -7.41
N VAL A 19 -4.36 -0.83 -6.89
CA VAL A 19 -3.95 0.19 -5.93
C VAL A 19 -3.54 1.44 -6.69
N THR A 20 -4.15 2.56 -6.37
CA THR A 20 -3.74 3.88 -6.86
C THR A 20 -3.40 4.78 -5.68
N VAL A 21 -2.34 5.57 -5.82
CA VAL A 21 -1.91 6.54 -4.81
C VAL A 21 -1.75 7.91 -5.44
N LYS A 22 -2.28 8.92 -4.78
CA LYS A 22 -2.05 10.33 -5.08
C LYS A 22 -1.17 10.92 -3.98
N GLU A 23 -0.13 11.66 -4.37
CA GLU A 23 0.80 12.32 -3.45
C GLU A 23 0.92 13.80 -3.79
N GLY A 24 0.84 14.66 -2.78
CA GLY A 24 1.01 16.11 -2.92
C GLY A 24 -0.28 16.90 -2.78
N ASP A 25 -0.44 17.94 -3.59
CA ASP A 25 -1.54 18.88 -3.46
C ASP A 25 -2.89 18.36 -4.02
N LEU A 26 -3.91 19.21 -3.94
CA LEU A 26 -5.25 18.92 -4.43
C LEU A 26 -5.29 18.57 -5.93
N PHE A 27 -4.32 19.01 -6.72
CA PHE A 27 -4.28 18.83 -8.18
C PHE A 27 -3.35 17.69 -8.61
N ALA A 28 -2.62 17.07 -7.69
CA ALA A 28 -1.78 15.91 -8.00
C ALA A 28 -2.59 14.78 -8.66
N GLY A 29 -1.97 14.11 -9.63
CA GLY A 29 -2.56 12.97 -10.32
C GLY A 29 -2.55 11.71 -9.45
N TRP A 30 -3.45 10.78 -9.78
CA TRP A 30 -3.38 9.42 -9.27
C TRP A 30 -2.33 8.62 -10.04
N VAL A 31 -1.51 7.86 -9.32
CA VAL A 31 -0.47 7.01 -9.88
C VAL A 31 -0.78 5.56 -9.53
N GLY A 32 -0.89 4.68 -10.54
CA GLY A 32 -1.07 3.24 -10.35
C GLY A 32 0.16 2.63 -9.65
N GLN A 33 -0.08 1.79 -8.65
CA GLN A 33 0.96 1.22 -7.80
C GLN A 33 1.12 -0.29 -7.99
N MET A 34 -0.01 -1.03 -8.01
CA MET A 34 -0.04 -2.50 -8.11
C MET A 34 -1.44 -2.99 -8.48
N ASN A 35 -1.54 -4.12 -9.19
CA ASN A 35 -2.81 -4.84 -9.41
C ASN A 35 -2.90 -6.08 -8.50
N GLY A 36 -4.11 -6.64 -8.34
CA GLY A 36 -4.33 -7.86 -7.55
C GLY A 36 -4.15 -7.65 -6.05
N ALA A 37 -4.57 -6.47 -5.55
CA ALA A 37 -4.56 -6.13 -4.14
C ALA A 37 -5.94 -6.24 -3.52
N LYS A 38 -5.97 -6.61 -2.23
CA LYS A 38 -7.18 -6.52 -1.41
C LYS A 38 -7.14 -5.39 -0.38
N ASP A 39 -5.93 -4.89 -0.06
CA ASP A 39 -5.66 -3.92 1.02
C ASP A 39 -4.43 -3.04 0.72
N VAL A 40 -4.42 -1.80 1.24
CA VAL A 40 -3.31 -0.84 1.14
C VAL A 40 -3.11 -0.07 2.44
N GLU A 41 -1.88 -0.01 2.93
CA GLU A 41 -1.52 0.81 4.11
C GLU A 41 -0.42 1.80 3.76
N LEU A 42 -0.54 3.02 4.28
CA LEU A 42 0.38 4.13 4.03
C LEU A 42 0.98 4.63 5.34
N ALA A 43 2.30 4.75 5.37
CA ALA A 43 2.99 5.28 6.54
C ALA A 43 4.15 6.18 6.12
N ALA A 44 3.97 7.49 6.25
CA ALA A 44 4.92 8.50 5.76
C ALA A 44 5.31 8.25 4.28
N GLY A 45 6.57 7.89 4.02
CA GLY A 45 7.07 7.56 2.67
C GLY A 45 6.76 6.13 2.22
N ARG A 46 6.12 5.30 3.04
CA ARG A 46 5.90 3.89 2.73
C ARG A 46 4.55 3.63 2.11
N ILE A 47 4.51 2.60 1.27
CA ILE A 47 3.29 2.01 0.72
C ILE A 47 3.41 0.50 0.94
N GLY A 48 2.48 -0.07 1.68
CA GLY A 48 2.29 -1.51 1.81
C GLY A 48 1.08 -1.97 1.01
N VAL A 49 1.18 -3.15 0.39
CA VAL A 49 0.08 -3.75 -0.36
C VAL A 49 -0.03 -5.21 0.03
N LEU A 50 -1.21 -5.60 0.51
CA LEU A 50 -1.57 -6.99 0.71
C LEU A 50 -2.28 -7.50 -0.55
N ARG A 51 -1.63 -8.45 -1.21
CA ARG A 51 -2.13 -9.05 -2.45
C ARG A 51 -3.23 -10.07 -2.16
N GLU A 52 -4.04 -10.35 -3.18
CA GLU A 52 -5.10 -11.35 -3.12
C GLU A 52 -4.57 -12.75 -2.79
N ASN A 53 -3.34 -13.06 -3.19
CA ASN A 53 -2.67 -14.33 -2.89
C ASN A 53 -2.08 -14.42 -1.47
N GLY A 54 -2.27 -13.41 -0.61
CA GLY A 54 -1.78 -13.39 0.77
C GLY A 54 -0.32 -12.96 0.94
N SER A 55 0.38 -12.57 -0.13
CA SER A 55 1.73 -11.98 0.01
C SER A 55 1.67 -10.48 0.35
N LEU A 56 2.57 -10.05 1.22
CA LEU A 56 2.75 -8.65 1.61
C LEU A 56 4.02 -8.08 0.99
N VAL A 57 3.87 -6.97 0.27
CA VAL A 57 4.99 -6.13 -0.19
C VAL A 57 4.93 -4.75 0.40
N VAL A 58 6.11 -4.17 0.58
CA VAL A 58 6.28 -2.79 0.98
C VAL A 58 7.32 -2.12 0.10
N LYS A 59 7.11 -0.84 -0.21
CA LYS A 59 8.17 0.04 -0.69
C LYS A 59 8.32 1.24 0.23
N ASP A 60 9.50 1.82 0.23
CA ASP A 60 9.88 2.99 1.02
C ASP A 60 10.44 4.08 0.10
N GLY A 61 10.07 5.34 0.34
CA GLY A 61 10.46 6.49 -0.48
C GLY A 61 9.35 7.00 -1.40
N THR A 62 9.65 7.20 -2.68
CA THR A 62 8.72 7.83 -3.63
C THR A 62 7.70 6.83 -4.19
N LEU A 63 6.68 7.32 -4.92
CA LEU A 63 5.73 6.46 -5.63
C LEU A 63 6.41 5.52 -6.66
N TRP A 64 7.64 5.83 -7.09
CA TRP A 64 8.41 5.05 -8.07
C TRP A 64 9.49 4.15 -7.45
N SER A 65 9.59 4.11 -6.12
CA SER A 65 10.51 3.20 -5.42
C SER A 65 10.19 1.73 -5.73
N SER A 66 11.21 0.88 -5.70
CA SER A 66 11.07 -0.57 -5.88
C SER A 66 10.34 -1.23 -4.72
N TRP A 67 9.55 -2.26 -5.03
CA TRP A 67 8.88 -3.11 -4.05
C TRP A 67 9.84 -4.10 -3.40
N THR A 68 9.62 -4.39 -2.12
CA THR A 68 10.32 -5.42 -1.36
C THR A 68 9.31 -6.39 -0.76
N GLU A 69 9.42 -7.67 -1.08
CA GLU A 69 8.64 -8.75 -0.44
C GLU A 69 8.98 -8.81 1.05
N GLN A 70 7.95 -8.88 1.90
CA GLN A 70 8.10 -8.98 3.35
C GLN A 70 7.85 -10.41 3.81
N THR A 71 6.67 -10.95 3.52
CA THR A 71 6.27 -12.31 3.90
C THR A 71 5.04 -12.78 3.10
N GLY A 72 4.77 -14.08 3.13
CA GLY A 72 3.53 -14.70 2.65
C GLY A 72 2.52 -14.96 3.77
N ASP A 73 1.39 -15.57 3.40
CA ASP A 73 0.34 -16.07 4.31
C ASP A 73 -0.24 -15.00 5.25
N VAL A 74 -0.40 -13.77 4.76
CA VAL A 74 -0.91 -12.63 5.52
C VAL A 74 -2.42 -12.50 5.39
N ALA A 75 -3.09 -12.52 6.54
CA ALA A 75 -4.52 -12.24 6.67
C ALA A 75 -4.80 -10.74 6.67
N ASN A 76 -4.00 -9.98 7.44
CA ASN A 76 -4.09 -8.53 7.59
C ASN A 76 -2.72 -7.94 8.00
N PHE A 77 -2.48 -6.65 7.78
CA PHE A 77 -1.26 -5.98 8.19
C PHE A 77 -1.52 -4.50 8.56
N GLU A 78 -0.57 -3.90 9.27
CA GLU A 78 -0.59 -2.48 9.63
C GLU A 78 0.85 -1.96 9.62
N MET A 79 1.02 -0.66 9.36
CA MET A 79 2.33 -0.06 9.21
C MET A 79 2.50 1.23 10.01
N THR A 80 3.70 1.38 10.56
CA THR A 80 4.19 2.67 11.02
C THR A 80 5.36 3.10 10.13
N ASN A 81 5.82 4.33 10.36
CA ASN A 81 7.00 4.90 9.74
C ASN A 81 8.25 4.02 9.85
N ASN A 82 8.35 3.10 10.81
CA ASN A 82 9.51 2.20 10.93
C ASN A 82 9.20 0.73 11.26
N ARG A 83 7.94 0.32 11.41
CA ARG A 83 7.56 -1.07 11.69
C ARG A 83 6.42 -1.56 10.82
N ILE A 84 6.36 -2.88 10.65
CA ILE A 84 5.29 -3.60 9.97
C ILE A 84 4.76 -4.64 10.96
N GLY A 85 3.47 -4.61 11.26
CA GLY A 85 2.77 -5.65 12.00
C GLY A 85 2.00 -6.53 11.02
N VAL A 86 2.01 -7.84 11.22
CA VAL A 86 1.29 -8.80 10.37
C VAL A 86 0.49 -9.77 11.22
N VAL A 87 -0.71 -10.11 10.74
CA VAL A 87 -1.49 -11.26 11.21
C VAL A 87 -1.43 -12.31 10.12
N LEU A 88 -0.95 -13.50 10.46
CA LEU A 88 -0.88 -14.62 9.53
C LEU A 88 -2.20 -15.39 9.48
N THR A 89 -2.44 -16.10 8.36
CA THR A 89 -3.59 -17.00 8.16
C THR A 89 -3.42 -18.35 8.85
#